data_AF-A0A7U3Q4E0-F1
#
_entry.id   AF-A0A7U3Q4E0-F1
#
_cell.length_a   1.000
_cell.length_b   1.000
_cell.length_c   1.000
_cell.angle_alpha   90.00
_cell.angle_beta   90.00
_cell.angle_gamma   90.00
#
_symmetry.space_group_name_H-M   'P 1'
#
loop_
_entity.id
_entity.type
_entity.pdbx_description
1 polymer ?
#
loop_
_entity_poly.entity_id
_entity_poly.type
_entity_poly.pdbx_seq_one_letter_code
_entity_poly.pdbx_strand_id
1 'polypeptide(L)'
;MVSNEKKTAAKSATHINATIDSTDEQIYLESLKRLLDAKRRGDWLLVAEMLGISAKNAELSFARIYSKYHNEVVDALNTVIKNRKKRLKKF
;
A
#
# COMPACT_ATOMS: atom_id res chain seq x y z
N MET A 1 -47.75 -27.97 40.92
CA MET A 1 -47.27 -26.65 41.38
C MET A 1 -46.37 -26.10 40.30
N VAL A 2 -46.78 -24.98 39.70
CA VAL A 2 -46.03 -24.22 38.70
C VAL A 2 -44.96 -23.41 39.43
N SER A 3 -43.73 -23.38 38.92
CA SER A 3 -42.79 -22.30 39.21
C SER A 3 -41.93 -22.07 37.97
N ASN A 4 -42.16 -20.91 37.39
CA ASN A 4 -41.47 -20.34 36.25
C ASN A 4 -40.42 -19.34 36.76
N GLU A 5 -39.49 -18.98 35.86
CA GLU A 5 -38.54 -17.86 35.92
C GLU A 5 -37.22 -18.06 36.69
N LYS A 6 -36.09 -18.08 35.96
CA LYS A 6 -35.34 -16.84 35.61
C LYS A 6 -34.15 -17.13 34.67
N LYS A 7 -34.03 -16.25 33.67
CA LYS A 7 -32.85 -15.92 32.84
C LYS A 7 -31.50 -16.10 33.55
N THR A 8 -30.48 -16.53 32.81
CA THR A 8 -29.31 -15.66 32.53
C THR A 8 -28.47 -16.23 31.40
N ALA A 9 -28.17 -15.36 30.45
CA ALA A 9 -27.21 -15.57 29.38
C ALA A 9 -25.78 -15.56 29.93
N ALA A 10 -24.87 -16.21 29.19
CA ALA A 10 -23.56 -15.68 28.78
C ALA A 10 -22.47 -16.75 28.83
N LYS A 11 -21.94 -17.10 27.66
CA LYS A 11 -20.50 -17.13 27.35
C LYS A 11 -20.31 -17.47 25.87
N SER A 12 -20.54 -16.49 25.02
CA SER A 12 -20.03 -16.50 23.64
C SER A 12 -19.40 -15.15 23.38
N ALA A 13 -18.18 -15.01 23.89
CA ALA A 13 -17.27 -13.98 23.44
C ALA A 13 -15.87 -14.58 23.54
N THR A 14 -15.54 -15.45 22.59
CA THR A 14 -14.13 -15.57 22.22
C THR A 14 -13.77 -14.20 21.66
N HIS A 15 -13.21 -13.33 22.51
CA HIS A 15 -12.50 -12.15 22.05
C HIS A 15 -11.28 -12.66 21.29
N ILE A 16 -11.49 -12.98 20.02
CA ILE A 16 -10.41 -13.02 19.05
C ILE A 16 -10.03 -11.55 18.86
N ASN A 17 -9.24 -11.02 19.80
CA ASN A 17 -8.37 -9.91 19.48
C ASN A 17 -7.38 -10.48 18.48
N ALA A 18 -7.77 -10.51 17.20
CA ALA A 18 -6.88 -10.78 16.09
C ALA A 18 -5.88 -9.63 16.10
N THR A 19 -4.82 -9.82 16.87
CA THR A 19 -3.56 -9.13 16.70
C THR A 19 -3.25 -9.16 15.22
N ILE A 20 -3.10 -7.96 14.67
CA ILE A 20 -2.89 -7.69 13.27
C ILE A 20 -1.57 -8.33 12.87
N ASP A 21 -1.58 -9.60 12.50
CA ASP A 21 -0.49 -10.26 11.76
C ASP A 21 -0.57 -9.75 10.32
N SER A 22 -0.23 -8.48 10.12
CA SER A 22 -0.02 -7.97 8.78
C SER A 22 1.21 -8.68 8.22
N THR A 23 1.00 -9.56 7.25
CA THR A 23 2.09 -10.25 6.55
C THR A 23 2.98 -9.22 5.86
N ASP A 24 4.26 -9.56 5.63
CA ASP A 24 5.20 -8.70 4.88
C ASP A 24 4.63 -8.27 3.52
N GLU A 25 3.86 -9.16 2.88
CA GLU A 25 3.14 -8.89 1.65
C GLU A 25 2.09 -7.79 1.82
N GLN A 26 1.33 -7.81 2.92
CA GLN A 26 0.32 -6.80 3.19
C GLN A 26 0.94 -5.42 3.44
N ILE A 27 2.06 -5.39 4.17
CA ILE A 27 2.85 -4.16 4.38
C ILE A 27 3.36 -3.62 3.05
N TYR A 28 3.86 -4.51 2.19
CA TYR A 28 4.36 -4.15 0.87
C TYR A 28 3.25 -3.57 -0.02
N LEU A 29 2.11 -4.24 -0.13
CA LEU A 29 0.97 -3.77 -0.91
C LEU A 29 0.45 -2.42 -0.43
N GLU A 30 0.41 -2.20 0.88
CA GLU A 30 0.05 -0.91 1.47
C GLU A 30 1.06 0.19 1.09
N SER A 31 2.36 -0.14 1.05
CA SER A 31 3.37 0.79 0.57
C SER A 31 3.18 1.18 -0.91
N LEU A 32 2.82 0.23 -1.77
CA LEU A 32 2.55 0.47 -3.19
C LEU A 32 1.33 1.38 -3.37
N LYS A 33 0.25 1.15 -2.61
CA LYS A 33 -0.93 2.03 -2.62
C LYS A 33 -0.58 3.46 -2.25
N ARG A 34 0.20 3.66 -1.18
CA ARG A 34 0.65 4.99 -0.76
C ARG A 34 1.49 5.70 -1.82
N LEU A 35 2.32 4.95 -2.56
CA LEU A 35 3.07 5.51 -3.68
C LEU A 35 2.14 5.95 -4.81
N LEU A 36 1.14 5.14 -5.17
CA LEU A 36 0.15 5.49 -6.19
C LEU A 36 -0.67 6.74 -5.81
N ASP A 37 -1.13 6.82 -4.56
CA ASP A 37 -1.91 7.96 -4.08
C ASP A 37 -1.08 9.26 -4.06
N ALA A 38 0.22 9.14 -3.75
CA ALA A 38 1.13 10.27 -3.77
C ALA A 38 1.62 10.63 -5.19
N LYS A 39 1.48 9.73 -6.17
CA LYS A 39 1.98 9.93 -7.54
C LYS A 39 1.17 10.99 -8.27
N ARG A 40 1.83 11.85 -9.04
CA ARG A 40 1.19 12.79 -9.98
C ARG A 40 1.25 12.24 -11.41
N ARG A 41 0.36 12.72 -12.28
CA ARG A 41 0.26 12.26 -13.68
C ARG A 41 1.62 12.22 -14.39
N GLY A 42 2.43 13.27 -14.25
CA GLY A 42 3.74 13.40 -14.90
C GLY A 42 4.88 12.57 -14.30
N ASP A 43 4.73 11.98 -13.11
CA ASP A 43 5.84 11.26 -12.47
C ASP A 43 6.27 10.02 -13.28
N TRP A 44 5.33 9.40 -14.00
CA TRP A 44 5.66 8.26 -14.86
C TRP A 44 6.63 8.61 -15.99
N LEU A 45 6.60 9.86 -16.48
CA LEU A 45 7.56 10.33 -17.48
C LEU A 45 8.96 10.47 -16.88
N LEU A 46 9.06 10.98 -15.66
CA LEU A 46 10.35 11.11 -14.96
C LEU A 46 10.93 9.75 -14.60
N VAL A 47 10.11 8.81 -14.13
CA VAL A 47 10.55 7.43 -13.85
C VAL A 47 11.03 6.75 -15.13
N ALA A 48 10.29 6.91 -16.23
CA ALA A 48 10.68 6.40 -17.54
C ALA A 48 12.03 6.94 -18.02
N GLU A 49 12.24 8.24 -17.89
CA GLU A 49 13.51 8.90 -18.22
C GLU A 49 14.66 8.36 -17.36
N MET A 50 14.45 8.21 -16.04
CA MET A 50 15.45 7.67 -15.11
C MET A 50 15.87 6.24 -15.44
N LEU A 51 14.96 5.42 -15.95
CA LEU A 51 15.18 3.98 -16.19
C LEU A 51 15.42 3.64 -17.67
N GLY A 52 15.35 4.62 -18.57
CA GLY A 52 15.50 4.40 -20.02
C GLY A 52 14.42 3.52 -20.64
N ILE A 53 13.20 3.53 -20.09
CA ILE A 53 12.05 2.76 -20.59
C ILE A 53 10.90 3.69 -20.95
N SER A 54 9.85 3.18 -21.62
CA SER A 54 8.65 4.00 -21.86
C SER A 54 7.82 4.19 -20.59
N ALA A 55 7.13 5.33 -20.46
CA ALA A 55 6.23 5.60 -19.32
C ALA A 55 5.13 4.55 -19.16
N LYS A 56 4.61 4.04 -20.28
CA LYS A 56 3.65 2.92 -20.28
C LYS A 56 4.28 1.66 -19.69
N ASN A 57 5.53 1.36 -20.02
CA ASN A 57 6.23 0.20 -19.47
C ASN A 57 6.55 0.38 -17.98
N ALA A 58 6.92 1.58 -17.54
CA ALA A 58 7.09 1.91 -16.13
C ALA A 58 5.79 1.66 -15.35
N GLU A 59 4.66 2.21 -15.81
CA GLU A 59 3.36 2.01 -15.18
C GLU A 59 2.94 0.53 -15.11
N LEU A 60 3.10 -0.20 -16.21
CA LEU A 60 2.81 -1.64 -16.24
C LEU A 60 3.72 -2.45 -15.31
N SER A 61 5.01 -2.09 -15.25
CA SER A 61 5.99 -2.77 -14.38
C SER A 61 5.72 -2.48 -12.91
N PHE A 62 5.24 -1.28 -12.57
CA PHE A 62 4.77 -0.98 -11.22
C PHE A 62 3.55 -1.83 -10.85
N ALA A 63 2.54 -1.90 -11.73
CA ALA A 63 1.31 -2.65 -11.46
C ALA A 63 1.53 -4.17 -11.38
N ARG A 64 2.52 -4.69 -12.13
CA ARG A 64 2.86 -6.12 -12.14
C ARG A 64 3.99 -6.40 -11.14
N ILE A 65 3.60 -6.82 -9.94
CA ILE A 65 4.53 -7.28 -8.91
C ILE A 65 5.43 -8.39 -9.48
N TYR A 66 6.71 -8.34 -9.13
CA TYR A 66 7.78 -9.23 -9.63
C TYR A 66 8.08 -9.15 -11.14
N SER A 67 7.56 -8.14 -11.85
CA SER A 67 8.03 -7.88 -13.21
C SER A 67 9.51 -7.48 -13.22
N LYS A 68 10.16 -7.62 -14.38
CA LYS A 68 11.60 -7.37 -14.56
C LYS A 68 12.07 -6.02 -14.01
N TYR A 69 11.22 -4.99 -14.06
CA TYR A 69 11.55 -3.63 -13.62
C TYR A 69 10.76 -3.19 -12.39
N HIS A 70 10.05 -4.11 -11.72
CA HIS A 70 9.12 -3.74 -10.65
C HIS A 70 9.80 -2.96 -9.53
N ASN A 71 10.89 -3.50 -9.00
CA ASN A 71 11.60 -2.91 -7.87
C ASN A 71 12.24 -1.57 -8.26
N GLU A 72 12.87 -1.52 -9.43
CA GLU A 72 13.51 -0.31 -9.97
C GLU A 72 12.49 0.81 -10.18
N VAL A 73 11.30 0.48 -10.68
CA VAL A 73 10.21 1.45 -10.86
C VAL A 73 9.66 1.93 -9.52
N VAL A 74 9.50 1.04 -8.54
CA VAL A 74 9.07 1.40 -7.17
C VAL A 74 10.07 2.38 -6.54
N ASP A 75 11.36 2.08 -6.62
CA ASP A 75 12.43 2.92 -6.06
C ASP A 75 12.55 4.27 -6.78
N ALA A 76 12.48 4.26 -8.11
CA ALA A 76 12.51 5.47 -8.92
C ALA A 76 11.29 6.36 -8.61
N LEU A 77 10.09 5.79 -8.53
CA LEU A 77 8.88 6.55 -8.21
C LEU A 77 8.95 7.15 -6.80
N ASN A 78 9.40 6.37 -5.82
CA ASN A 78 9.61 6.85 -4.46
C ASN A 78 10.58 8.05 -4.45
N THR A 79 11.68 7.96 -5.20
CA THR A 79 12.68 9.04 -5.36
C THR A 79 12.07 10.31 -5.95
N VAL A 80 11.29 10.19 -7.04
CA VAL A 80 10.59 11.32 -7.67
C VAL A 80 9.67 12.02 -6.67
N ILE A 81 8.85 11.25 -5.94
CA ILE A 81 7.92 11.79 -4.94
C ILE A 81 8.68 12.48 -3.80
N LYS A 82 9.76 11.88 -3.29
CA LYS A 82 10.59 12.43 -2.21
C LYS A 82 11.21 13.76 -2.63
N ASN A 83 11.80 13.82 -3.82
CA ASN A 83 12.42 15.02 -4.37
C ASN A 83 11.41 16.15 -4.54
N ARG A 84 10.20 15.83 -5.04
CA ARG A 84 9.12 16.80 -5.16
C ARG A 84 8.68 17.35 -3.80
N LYS A 85 8.45 16.47 -2.80
CA LYS A 85 8.08 16.88 -1.44
C LYS A 85 9.17 17.78 -0.81
N LYS A 86 10.44 17.46 -1.04
CA LYS A 86 11.57 18.28 -0.55
C LYS A 86 11.60 19.68 -1.17
N ARG A 87 11.28 19.81 -2.46
CA ARG A 87 11.21 21.12 -3.14
C ARG A 87 10.03 21.97 -2.65
N LEU A 88 8.90 21.36 -2.31
CA LEU A 88 7.73 22.07 -1.79
C LEU A 88 7.93 22.58 -0.36
N LYS A 89 8.70 21.88 0.48
CA LYS A 89 9.03 22.32 1.85
C LYS A 89 10.05 23.46 1.94
N LYS A 90 10.66 23.83 0.81
CA LYS A 90 11.66 24.92 0.75
C LYS A 90 11.03 26.31 0.50
N PHE A 91 9.71 26.38 0.47
CA PHE A 91 8.91 27.60 0.39
C PHE A 91 7.96 27.64 1.60
#